data_AF-A0A1M4NCA8-F1
#
_entry.id   AF-A0A1M4NCA8-F1
#
_cell.length_a   1.000
_cell.length_b   1.000
_cell.length_c   1.000
_cell.angle_alpha   90.00
_cell.angle_beta   90.00
_cell.angle_gamma   90.00
#
_symmetry.space_group_name_H-M   'P 1'
#
loop_
_entity.id
_entity.type
_entity.pdbx_description
1 polymer ?
#
loop_
_entity_poly.entity_id
_entity_poly.type
_entity_poly.pdbx_seq_one_letter_code
_entity_poly.pdbx_strand_id
1 'polypeptide(L)'
;MEWKDKKRILGMPISFTRYRLENNRLYVSKGFFSTVEDELVVYRILDVRLNRTFLDKILGVGSVTLYTADETHKELVLEKIKNPSQVRNLLSEMAEQERAKLGIKGRELYGVSNLYGKDYDDGDYDF
;
A
#
# COMPACT_ATOMS: atom_id res chain seq x y z
N MET A 1 -2.43 -0.77 14.23
CA MET A 1 -1.69 0.50 14.09
C MET A 1 -2.28 1.23 12.91
N GLU A 2 -2.60 2.52 13.06
CA GLU A 2 -3.14 3.33 11.95
C GLU A 2 -2.05 4.27 11.43
N TRP A 3 -1.83 4.27 10.10
CA TRP A 3 -0.96 5.24 9.45
C TRP A 3 -1.71 5.97 8.33
N LYS A 4 -1.55 7.29 8.24
CA LYS A 4 -2.23 8.16 7.28
C LYS A 4 -1.22 9.12 6.68
N ASP A 5 -1.20 9.24 5.35
CA ASP A 5 -0.39 10.25 4.65
C ASP A 5 -1.06 10.72 3.36
N LYS A 6 -0.50 11.75 2.74
CA LYS A 6 -0.93 12.29 1.44
C LYS A 6 0.27 12.47 0.53
N LYS A 7 0.08 12.31 -0.77
CA LYS A 7 1.12 12.62 -1.75
C LYS A 7 1.44 14.11 -1.69
N ARG A 8 2.74 14.42 -1.68
CA ARG A 8 3.23 15.80 -1.67
C ARG A 8 3.80 16.19 -3.02
N ILE A 9 3.53 17.42 -3.44
CA ILE A 9 4.12 18.03 -4.63
C ILE A 9 5.01 19.16 -4.11
N LEU A 10 6.32 19.12 -4.41
CA LEU A 10 7.32 20.07 -3.90
C LEU A 10 7.31 20.21 -2.36
N GLY A 11 6.99 19.13 -1.64
CA GLY A 11 6.91 19.13 -0.17
C GLY A 11 5.57 19.56 0.42
N MET A 12 4.63 20.08 -0.39
CA MET A 12 3.29 20.49 0.08
C MET A 12 2.22 19.42 -0.21
N PRO A 13 1.28 19.15 0.71
CA PRO A 13 0.25 18.12 0.56
C PRO A 13 -0.94 18.62 -0.28
N ILE A 14 -0.67 19.07 -1.50
CA ILE A 14 -1.68 19.67 -2.42
C ILE A 14 -2.37 18.59 -3.26
N SER A 15 -1.91 17.34 -3.21
CA SER A 15 -2.54 16.28 -3.98
C SER A 15 -3.85 15.82 -3.34
N PHE A 16 -4.73 15.30 -4.19
CA PHE A 16 -5.93 14.60 -3.77
C PHE A 16 -5.67 13.11 -3.49
N THR A 17 -4.43 12.66 -3.58
CA THR A 17 -4.06 11.28 -3.30
C THR A 17 -3.81 11.08 -1.81
N ARG A 18 -4.62 10.21 -1.20
CA ARG A 18 -4.58 9.89 0.22
C ARG A 18 -4.18 8.43 0.41
N TYR A 19 -3.36 8.20 1.42
CA TYR A 19 -2.86 6.89 1.81
C TYR A 19 -3.29 6.59 3.23
N ARG A 20 -3.85 5.41 3.46
CA ARG A 20 -4.34 5.00 4.78
C ARG A 20 -4.01 3.54 5.00
N LEU A 21 -3.42 3.21 6.14
CA LEU A 21 -3.12 1.87 6.57
C LEU A 21 -3.95 1.59 7.82
N GLU A 22 -4.85 0.63 7.74
CA GLU A 22 -5.83 0.31 8.78
C GLU A 22 -6.15 -1.18 8.70
N ASN A 23 -6.30 -1.86 9.85
CA ASN A 23 -6.66 -3.28 9.90
C ASN A 23 -5.86 -4.19 8.94
N ASN A 24 -4.54 -3.95 8.84
CA ASN A 24 -3.63 -4.68 7.95
C ASN A 24 -3.98 -4.58 6.46
N ARG A 25 -4.66 -3.50 6.07
CA ARG A 25 -5.03 -3.13 4.70
C ARG A 25 -4.52 -1.74 4.40
N LEU A 26 -3.96 -1.58 3.21
CA LEU A 26 -3.48 -0.32 2.69
C LEU A 26 -4.49 0.17 1.63
N TYR A 27 -5.02 1.35 1.87
CA TYR A 27 -5.94 2.05 0.99
C TYR A 27 -5.23 3.21 0.30
N VAL A 28 -5.45 3.33 -1.00
CA VAL A 28 -4.93 4.40 -1.83
C VAL A 28 -6.08 5.05 -2.57
N SER A 29 -6.56 6.18 -2.06
CA SER A 29 -7.62 6.95 -2.70
C SER A 29 -7.01 8.00 -3.61
N LYS A 30 -7.39 8.04 -4.89
CA LYS A 30 -6.93 9.00 -5.91
C LYS A 30 -8.12 9.66 -6.59
N GLY A 31 -8.02 10.96 -6.81
CA GLY A 31 -8.90 11.69 -7.74
C GLY A 31 -9.47 12.99 -7.18
N PHE A 32 -10.00 13.82 -8.07
CA PHE A 32 -10.47 15.18 -7.75
C PHE A 32 -11.99 15.34 -7.93
N PHE A 33 -12.53 14.90 -9.07
CA PHE A 33 -13.97 14.88 -9.36
C PHE A 33 -14.60 13.51 -9.16
N SER A 34 -13.90 12.45 -9.59
CA SER A 34 -14.18 11.05 -9.24
C SER A 34 -13.09 10.57 -8.29
N THR A 35 -13.44 9.72 -7.33
CA THR A 35 -12.48 9.09 -6.41
C THR A 35 -12.42 7.61 -6.74
N VAL A 36 -11.22 7.11 -7.00
CA VAL A 36 -10.91 5.69 -7.12
C VAL A 36 -10.13 5.29 -5.88
N GLU A 37 -10.57 4.25 -5.17
CA GLU A 37 -9.87 3.71 -4.01
C GLU A 37 -9.34 2.31 -4.31
N ASP A 38 -8.02 2.18 -4.32
CA ASP A 38 -7.34 0.89 -4.45
C ASP A 38 -7.09 0.31 -3.05
N GLU A 39 -7.36 -0.97 -2.84
CA GLU A 39 -7.09 -1.67 -1.58
C GLU A 39 -6.05 -2.78 -1.77
N LEU A 40 -5.09 -2.86 -0.83
CA LEU A 40 -4.10 -3.93 -0.78
C LEU A 40 -3.98 -4.51 0.63
N VAL A 41 -4.26 -5.80 0.77
CA VAL A 41 -4.02 -6.51 2.04
C VAL A 41 -2.53 -6.73 2.25
N VAL A 42 -2.03 -6.38 3.43
CA VAL A 42 -0.60 -6.32 3.73
C VAL A 42 0.12 -7.66 3.58
N TYR A 43 -0.53 -8.79 3.89
CA TYR A 43 0.10 -10.11 3.72
C TYR A 43 0.44 -10.45 2.25
N ARG A 44 -0.24 -9.80 1.28
CA ARG A 44 -0.03 -9.98 -0.16
C ARG A 44 1.18 -9.19 -0.70
N ILE A 45 1.80 -8.33 0.11
CA ILE A 45 2.94 -7.49 -0.30
C ILE A 45 4.22 -8.31 -0.40
N LEU A 46 4.57 -8.80 -1.59
CA LEU A 46 5.74 -9.63 -1.83
C LEU A 46 7.06 -8.91 -1.56
N ASP A 47 7.19 -7.69 -2.07
CA ASP A 47 8.40 -6.89 -1.97
C ASP A 47 8.05 -5.39 -1.85
N VAL A 48 8.96 -4.62 -1.24
CA VAL A 48 8.82 -3.19 -1.00
C VAL A 48 10.06 -2.45 -1.48
N ARG A 49 9.91 -1.64 -2.53
CA ARG A 49 10.99 -0.83 -3.11
C ARG A 49 10.86 0.63 -2.72
N LEU A 50 11.97 1.24 -2.33
CA LEU A 50 12.07 2.67 -2.04
C LEU A 50 12.79 3.41 -3.17
N ASN A 51 12.11 4.36 -3.81
CA ASN A 51 12.68 5.24 -4.82
C ASN A 51 12.74 6.70 -4.32
N ARG A 52 13.90 7.33 -4.48
CA ARG A 52 14.16 8.73 -4.08
C ARG A 52 15.10 9.40 -5.06
N THR A 53 14.65 10.48 -5.68
CA THR A 53 15.51 11.38 -6.45
C THR A 53 16.35 12.27 -5.54
N PHE A 54 17.29 13.04 -6.10
CA PHE A 54 18.11 13.98 -5.34
C PHE A 54 17.26 15.03 -4.60
N LEU A 55 16.27 15.60 -5.27
CA LEU A 55 15.33 16.56 -4.67
C LEU A 55 14.47 15.92 -3.58
N ASP A 56 14.07 14.65 -3.76
CA ASP A 56 13.28 13.93 -2.75
C ASP A 56 14.06 13.76 -1.45
N LYS A 57 15.37 13.48 -1.53
CA LYS A 57 16.26 13.40 -0.36
C LYS A 57 16.34 14.74 0.37
N ILE A 58 16.45 15.85 -0.36
CA ILE A 58 16.49 17.20 0.22
C ILE A 58 15.16 17.55 0.90
N LEU A 59 14.04 17.22 0.25
CA LEU A 59 12.70 17.51 0.75
C LEU A 59 12.18 16.50 1.79
N GLY A 60 12.97 15.46 2.12
CA GLY A 60 12.58 14.42 3.09
C GLY A 60 11.41 13.53 2.63
N VAL A 61 11.17 13.45 1.33
CA VAL A 61 10.10 12.66 0.71
C VAL A 61 10.66 11.50 -0.11
N GLY A 62 9.78 10.64 -0.61
CA GLY A 62 10.12 9.59 -1.57
C GLY A 62 8.92 8.77 -1.96
N SER A 63 9.11 7.87 -2.92
CA SER A 63 8.06 6.97 -3.37
C SER A 63 8.36 5.54 -2.92
N VAL A 64 7.34 4.85 -2.42
CA VAL A 64 7.43 3.43 -2.03
C VAL A 64 6.55 2.63 -3.00
N THR A 65 7.15 1.68 -3.71
CA THR A 65 6.47 0.76 -4.61
C THR A 65 6.31 -0.58 -3.91
N LEU A 66 5.08 -1.08 -3.89
CA LEU A 66 4.70 -2.36 -3.32
C LEU A 66 4.41 -3.32 -4.45
N TYR A 67 5.07 -4.47 -4.44
CA TYR A 67 4.83 -5.56 -5.37
C TYR A 67 3.88 -6.55 -4.71
N THR A 68 2.83 -6.94 -5.42
CA THR A 68 1.82 -7.88 -4.91
C THR A 68 1.73 -9.14 -5.75
N ALA A 69 1.23 -10.20 -5.14
CA ALA A 69 0.94 -11.47 -5.80
C ALA A 69 -0.35 -11.45 -6.63
N ASP A 70 -1.12 -10.35 -6.58
CA ASP A 70 -2.35 -10.19 -7.35
C ASP A 70 -2.07 -10.13 -8.87
N GLU A 71 -2.91 -10.81 -9.65
CA GLU A 71 -2.81 -10.84 -11.11
C GLU A 71 -3.24 -9.51 -11.74
N THR A 72 -4.20 -8.82 -11.11
CA THR A 72 -4.84 -7.63 -11.70
C THR A 72 -4.01 -6.37 -11.47
N HIS A 73 -3.46 -6.19 -10.26
CA HIS A 73 -2.73 -4.99 -9.87
C HIS A 73 -1.33 -5.34 -9.36
N LYS A 74 -0.40 -5.66 -10.25
CA LYS A 74 0.94 -6.16 -9.86
C LYS A 74 1.78 -5.20 -9.01
N GLU A 75 1.48 -3.91 -9.07
CA GLU A 75 2.19 -2.88 -8.31
C GLU A 75 1.26 -1.80 -7.76
N LEU A 76 1.57 -1.34 -6.55
CA LEU A 76 0.90 -0.21 -5.90
C LEU A 76 1.96 0.80 -5.44
N VAL A 77 1.80 2.07 -5.82
CA VAL A 77 2.80 3.11 -5.56
C VAL A 77 2.28 4.17 -4.61
N LEU A 78 3.00 4.33 -3.49
CA LEU A 78 2.86 5.44 -2.55
C LEU A 78 3.82 6.55 -2.97
N GLU A 79 3.32 7.59 -3.63
CA GLU A 79 4.15 8.63 -4.25
C GLU A 79 4.44 9.78 -3.29
N LYS A 80 5.72 10.18 -3.22
CA LYS A 80 6.18 11.39 -2.51
C LYS A 80 5.63 11.49 -1.07
N ILE A 81 5.66 10.38 -0.36
CA ILE A 81 5.30 10.27 1.06
C ILE A 81 6.44 10.78 1.94
N LYS A 82 6.11 11.20 3.17
CA LYS A 82 7.11 11.68 4.14
C LYS A 82 7.77 10.50 4.83
N ASN A 83 9.05 10.64 5.15
CA ASN A 83 9.83 9.60 5.83
C ASN A 83 9.68 8.22 5.15
N PRO A 84 9.90 8.12 3.82
CA PRO A 84 9.54 6.94 3.05
C PRO A 84 10.33 5.68 3.49
N SER A 85 11.50 5.84 4.12
CA SER A 85 12.26 4.74 4.73
C SER A 85 11.55 4.11 5.93
N GLN A 86 10.87 4.91 6.76
CA GLN A 86 10.10 4.41 7.90
C GLN A 86 8.87 3.66 7.39
N VAL A 87 8.17 4.21 6.40
CA VAL A 87 6.99 3.58 5.80
C VAL A 87 7.36 2.27 5.11
N ARG A 88 8.49 2.22 4.39
CA ARG A 88 9.02 0.97 3.82
C ARG A 88 9.19 -0.08 4.91
N ASN A 89 9.92 0.24 5.99
CA ASN A 89 10.19 -0.72 7.07
C ASN A 89 8.90 -1.18 7.73
N LEU A 90 7.98 -0.25 8.02
CA LEU A 90 6.66 -0.54 8.59
C LEU A 90 5.89 -1.55 7.74
N LEU A 91 5.80 -1.32 6.42
CA LEU A 91 5.08 -2.21 5.52
C LEU A 91 5.75 -3.58 5.39
N SER A 92 7.08 -3.61 5.32
CA SER A 92 7.84 -4.88 5.30
C SER A 92 7.65 -5.69 6.58
N GLU A 93 7.74 -5.05 7.75
CA GLU A 93 7.56 -5.71 9.04
C GLU A 93 6.13 -6.22 9.22
N MET A 94 5.12 -5.42 8.86
CA MET A 94 3.72 -5.84 8.94
C MET A 94 3.41 -6.99 7.97
N ALA A 95 3.96 -6.98 6.76
CA ALA A 95 3.78 -8.08 5.80
C ALA A 95 4.37 -9.39 6.34
N GLU A 96 5.56 -9.35 6.92
CA GLU A 96 6.20 -10.53 7.51
C GLU A 96 5.45 -11.03 8.75
N GLN A 97 5.00 -10.13 9.63
CA GLN A 97 4.22 -10.49 10.81
C GLN A 97 2.90 -11.17 10.44
N GLU A 98 2.17 -10.65 9.45
CA GLU A 98 0.90 -11.27 9.02
C GLU A 98 1.12 -12.63 8.37
N ARG A 99 2.17 -12.80 7.57
CA ARG A 99 2.52 -14.12 7.02
C ARG A 99 2.88 -15.12 8.09
N ALA A 100 3.67 -14.70 9.08
CA ALA A 100 4.04 -15.54 10.21
C ALA A 100 2.82 -15.99 11.01
N LYS A 101 1.84 -15.08 11.24
CA LYS A 101 0.56 -15.42 11.91
C LYS A 101 -0.27 -16.43 11.11
N LEU A 102 -0.30 -16.28 9.80
CA LEU A 102 -1.06 -17.18 8.91
C LEU A 102 -0.31 -18.49 8.59
N GLY A 103 0.95 -18.61 9.03
CA GLY A 103 1.80 -19.78 8.73
C GLY A 103 2.17 -19.92 7.25
N ILE A 104 1.99 -18.88 6.45
CA ILE A 104 2.19 -18.90 5.00
C ILE A 104 3.69 -18.78 4.71
N LYS A 105 4.28 -19.79 4.09
CA LYS A 105 5.65 -19.68 3.56
C LYS A 105 5.63 -18.94 2.23
N GLY A 106 6.71 -18.21 1.90
CA GLY A 106 6.77 -17.35 0.71
C GLY A 106 6.37 -18.02 -0.63
N ARG A 107 6.53 -19.33 -0.76
CA ARG A 107 6.12 -20.12 -1.94
C ARG A 107 4.60 -20.35 -2.05
N GLU A 108 3.87 -20.28 -0.94
CA GLU A 108 2.44 -20.58 -0.86
C GLU A 108 1.57 -19.34 -1.08
N LEU A 109 2.18 -18.14 -1.09
CA LEU A 109 1.49 -16.86 -1.27
C LEU A 109 0.62 -16.81 -2.52
N TYR A 110 1.10 -17.34 -3.65
CA TYR A 110 0.36 -17.37 -4.92
C TYR A 110 -0.88 -18.27 -4.88
N GLY A 111 -0.84 -19.36 -4.09
CA GLY A 111 -1.99 -20.24 -3.93
C GLY A 111 -3.01 -19.69 -2.94
N VAL A 112 -2.53 -19.04 -1.87
CA VAL A 112 -3.37 -18.47 -0.81
C VAL A 112 -4.02 -17.15 -1.23
N SER A 113 -3.36 -16.32 -2.05
CA SER A 113 -3.94 -15.07 -2.56
C SER A 113 -5.21 -15.30 -3.38
N ASN A 114 -5.26 -16.38 -4.17
CA ASN A 114 -6.43 -16.73 -4.98
C ASN A 114 -7.58 -17.31 -4.14
N LEU A 115 -7.28 -17.99 -3.03
CA LEU A 115 -8.28 -18.55 -2.13
C LEU A 115 -8.97 -17.48 -1.27
N TYR A 116 -8.21 -16.50 -0.78
CA TYR A 116 -8.74 -15.38 0.03
C TYR A 116 -9.12 -14.14 -0.81
N GLY A 117 -8.93 -14.18 -2.13
CA GLY A 117 -9.25 -13.09 -3.06
C GLY A 117 -10.74 -12.96 -3.39
N LYS A 118 -11.56 -13.95 -3.01
CA LYS A 118 -12.98 -14.04 -3.39
C LYS A 118 -13.97 -13.58 -2.32
N ASP A 119 -13.53 -13.30 -1.10
CA ASP A 119 -14.45 -13.05 0.03
C ASP A 119 -14.79 -11.56 0.26
N TYR A 120 -14.51 -10.68 -0.71
CA TYR A 120 -14.83 -9.25 -0.63
C TYR A 120 -15.51 -8.76 -1.91
N ASP A 121 -16.64 -9.38 -2.25
CA ASP A 121 -17.63 -8.81 -3.16
C ASP A 121 -19.01 -9.12 -2.57
N ASP A 122 -19.35 -8.43 -1.48
CA ASP A 122 -20.75 -8.19 -1.11
C ASP A 122 -20.82 -7.07 -0.07
N GLY A 123 -21.42 -5.95 -0.46
CA GLY A 123 -21.51 -4.75 0.33
C GLY A 123 -22.38 -3.75 -0.40
N ASP A 124 -23.67 -4.10 -0.50
CA ASP A 124 -24.76 -3.28 -1.00
C ASP A 124 -24.61 -1.81 -0.60
N TYR A 125 -24.50 -0.93 -1.60
CA TYR A 125 -24.71 0.50 -1.43
C TYR A 125 -26.21 0.78 -1.59
N ASP A 126 -26.95 0.68 -0.48
CA ASP A 126 -28.30 1.24 -0.42
C ASP A 126 -28.21 2.78 -0.40
N PHE A 127 -28.85 3.40 -1.40
CA PHE A 127 -28.97 4.85 -1.61
C PHE A 127 -30.04 5.49 -0.69
#